data_AF-A0A2V5VSD1-F1
#
_entry.id   AF-A0A2V5VSD1-F1
#
_cell.length_a   1.000
_cell.length_b   1.000
_cell.length_c   1.000
_cell.angle_alpha   90.00
_cell.angle_beta   90.00
_cell.angle_gamma   90.00
#
_symmetry.space_group_name_H-M   'P 1'
#
loop_
_entity.id
_entity.type
_entity.pdbx_description
1 polymer ?
#
loop_
_entity_poly.entity_id
_entity_poly.type
_entity_poly.pdbx_seq_one_letter_code
_entity_poly.pdbx_strand_id
1 'polypeptide(L)'
;MNWFQQNRLLGTFLAGFGICLLLVGLVFYWTGSKWNAARTEFDTAAAERSRLEHLDPFPSDANFRKMKVHLENYGVALDKLKEELKTRVIPLPSGLAPNEFQSRLLQVMTATSQKARETKVKLPDNFHLGFNEFITSLPNTDAAPLLGQELSQIQTLINILLDARVENVTSFQRTPLPEERGGAPGPAPTPSRGRKSAQANISGTKLLERNVVDLTFKAGPSVARKVLNQIASSPAQFYIIRTLYVRNEKDKGPPREKTAETGAAAVQSTGPNAPSNAPLNFIVGNEHVEVSARIEMLRFTF
;
A
#
# COMPACT_ATOMS: atom_id res chain seq x y z
N MET A 1 90.53 16.34 28.76
CA MET A 1 89.83 15.11 29.23
C MET A 1 90.30 13.92 28.39
N ASN A 2 91.42 13.28 28.76
CA ASN A 2 92.00 12.14 27.99
C ASN A 2 91.74 10.79 28.68
N TRP A 3 90.57 10.64 29.31
CA TRP A 3 90.20 9.40 30.01
C TRP A 3 90.13 8.18 29.08
N PHE A 4 89.73 8.41 27.83
CA PHE A 4 89.60 7.37 26.80
C PHE A 4 90.94 6.77 26.34
N GLN A 5 92.04 7.52 26.45
CA GLN A 5 93.38 7.04 26.09
C GLN A 5 94.01 6.19 27.21
N GLN A 6 93.65 6.43 28.48
CA GLN A 6 94.13 5.64 29.63
C GLN A 6 93.39 4.31 29.78
N ASN A 7 92.08 4.27 29.53
CA ASN A 7 91.26 3.07 29.69
C ASN A 7 90.68 2.59 28.35
N ARG A 8 91.56 2.36 27.38
CA ARG A 8 91.18 2.03 25.99
C ARG A 8 90.28 0.80 25.89
N LEU A 9 90.52 -0.23 26.70
CA LEU A 9 89.68 -1.44 26.78
C LEU A 9 88.26 -1.14 27.28
N LEU A 10 88.15 -0.32 28.33
CA LEU A 10 86.86 0.07 28.91
C LEU A 10 86.08 0.96 27.91
N GLY A 11 86.77 1.87 27.22
CA GLY A 11 86.18 2.71 26.18
C GLY A 11 85.63 1.92 24.99
N THR A 12 86.37 0.92 24.50
CA THR A 12 85.89 0.02 23.43
C THR A 12 84.72 -0.85 23.87
N PHE A 13 84.73 -1.30 25.13
CA PHE A 13 83.63 -2.07 25.70
C PHE A 13 82.35 -1.23 25.82
N LEU A 14 82.44 0.00 26.34
CA LEU A 14 81.30 0.91 26.42
C LEU A 14 80.75 1.28 25.03
N ALA A 15 81.62 1.51 24.04
CA ALA A 15 81.20 1.78 22.68
C ALA A 15 80.48 0.58 22.04
N GLY A 16 81.04 -0.63 22.18
CA GLY A 16 80.43 -1.86 21.70
C GLY A 16 79.09 -2.17 22.39
N PHE A 17 79.02 -1.97 23.70
CA PHE A 17 77.80 -2.11 24.48
C PHE A 17 76.72 -1.08 24.08
N GLY A 18 77.12 0.17 23.85
CA GLY A 18 76.21 1.22 23.34
C GLY A 18 75.63 0.90 21.97
N ILE A 19 76.45 0.37 21.05
CA ILE A 19 75.98 -0.08 19.72
C ILE A 19 75.03 -1.27 19.87
N CYS A 20 75.34 -2.23 20.75
CA CYS A 20 74.48 -3.39 21.00
C CYS A 20 73.12 -2.97 21.57
N LEU A 21 73.08 -2.03 22.52
CA LEU A 21 71.84 -1.47 23.05
C LEU A 21 71.02 -0.73 21.98
N LEU A 22 71.67 0.02 21.08
CA LEU A 22 70.97 0.68 19.98
C LEU A 22 70.38 -0.32 18.98
N LEU A 23 71.10 -1.40 18.65
CA LEU A 23 70.59 -2.46 17.79
C LEU A 23 69.42 -3.21 18.43
N VAL A 24 69.50 -3.53 19.73
CA VAL A 24 68.40 -4.15 20.48
C VAL A 24 67.18 -3.23 20.52
N GLY A 25 67.39 -1.93 20.78
CA GLY A 25 66.30 -0.94 20.76
C GLY A 25 65.64 -0.80 19.38
N LEU A 26 66.43 -0.84 18.30
CA LEU A 26 65.92 -0.77 16.94
C LEU A 26 65.13 -2.03 16.56
N VAL A 27 65.61 -3.23 16.93
CA VAL A 27 64.88 -4.48 16.74
C VAL A 27 63.58 -4.47 17.54
N PHE A 28 63.59 -4.05 18.80
CA PHE A 28 62.39 -3.93 19.64
C PHE A 28 61.36 -2.93 19.09
N TYR A 29 61.81 -1.82 18.52
CA TYR A 29 60.92 -0.84 17.88
C TYR A 29 60.27 -1.42 16.61
N TRP A 30 61.04 -2.13 15.79
CA TRP A 30 60.55 -2.77 14.57
C TRP A 30 59.63 -3.96 14.84
N THR A 31 59.94 -4.80 15.83
CA THR A 31 59.06 -5.90 16.22
C THR A 31 57.85 -5.42 17.02
N GLY A 32 58.00 -4.36 17.83
CA GLY A 32 56.92 -3.74 18.58
C GLY A 32 55.85 -3.12 17.68
N SER A 33 56.23 -2.47 16.57
CA SER A 33 55.25 -1.93 15.60
C SER A 33 54.47 -3.04 14.88
N LYS A 34 55.14 -4.12 14.45
CA LYS A 34 54.49 -5.30 13.85
C LYS A 34 53.59 -6.04 14.85
N TRP A 35 54.03 -6.15 16.11
CA TRP A 35 53.25 -6.74 17.19
C TRP A 35 52.00 -5.92 17.47
N ASN A 36 52.12 -4.59 17.56
CA ASN A 36 50.97 -3.72 17.78
C ASN A 36 49.96 -3.81 16.64
N ALA A 37 50.42 -3.83 15.39
CA ALA A 37 49.56 -4.01 14.22
C ALA A 37 48.82 -5.37 14.25
N ALA A 38 49.54 -6.47 14.47
CA ALA A 38 48.95 -7.80 14.58
C ALA A 38 47.99 -7.92 15.78
N ARG A 39 48.29 -7.25 16.89
CA ARG A 39 47.43 -7.19 18.07
C ARG A 39 46.14 -6.43 17.78
N THR A 40 46.22 -5.26 17.13
CA THR A 40 45.04 -4.49 16.75
C THR A 40 44.15 -5.24 15.75
N GLU A 41 44.74 -5.96 14.79
CA GLU A 41 43.99 -6.79 13.84
C GLU A 41 43.28 -7.94 14.55
N PHE A 42 43.97 -8.62 15.48
CA PHE A 42 43.38 -9.66 16.31
C PHE A 42 42.22 -9.14 17.17
N ASP A 43 42.42 -8.02 17.87
CA ASP A 43 41.39 -7.43 18.73
C ASP A 43 40.17 -6.97 17.90
N THR A 44 40.39 -6.46 16.68
CA THR A 44 39.31 -6.10 15.74
C THR A 44 38.55 -7.34 15.26
N ALA A 45 39.26 -8.39 14.86
CA ALA A 45 38.64 -9.65 14.42
C ALA A 45 37.88 -10.34 15.57
N ALA A 46 38.41 -10.30 16.80
CA ALA A 46 37.76 -10.83 17.99
C ALA A 46 36.49 -10.04 18.35
N ALA A 47 36.53 -8.71 18.26
CA ALA A 47 35.37 -7.85 18.47
C ALA A 47 34.29 -8.10 17.41
N GLU A 48 34.67 -8.24 16.14
CA GLU A 48 33.73 -8.54 15.07
C GLU A 48 33.12 -9.94 15.23
N ARG A 49 33.93 -10.94 15.61
CA ARG A 49 33.41 -12.27 15.93
C ARG A 49 32.42 -12.23 17.09
N SER A 50 32.75 -11.55 18.19
CA SER A 50 31.85 -11.40 19.33
C SER A 50 30.56 -10.69 18.92
N ARG A 51 30.64 -9.67 18.06
CA ARG A 51 29.48 -8.97 17.49
C ARG A 51 28.59 -9.95 16.71
N LEU A 52 29.17 -10.71 15.79
CA LEU A 52 28.45 -11.69 14.97
C LEU A 52 27.81 -12.78 15.84
N GLU A 53 28.53 -13.31 16.84
CA GLU A 53 28.05 -14.32 17.81
C GLU A 53 26.81 -13.86 18.59
N HIS A 54 26.66 -12.56 18.81
CA HIS A 54 25.54 -11.98 19.55
C HIS A 54 24.42 -11.44 18.65
N LEU A 55 24.55 -11.54 17.32
CA LEU A 55 23.45 -11.22 16.41
C LEU A 55 22.37 -12.29 16.50
N ASP A 56 21.11 -11.85 16.46
CA ASP A 56 19.94 -12.73 16.31
C ASP A 56 19.21 -12.39 15.00
N PRO A 57 19.18 -13.30 14.00
CA PRO A 57 19.78 -14.63 13.99
C PRO A 57 21.31 -14.63 13.81
N PHE A 58 22.01 -15.53 14.51
CA PHE A 58 23.45 -15.73 14.37
C PHE A 58 23.80 -16.11 12.91
N PRO A 59 24.75 -15.43 12.25
CA PRO A 59 25.14 -15.74 10.87
C PRO A 59 25.92 -17.06 10.81
N SER A 60 25.18 -18.17 10.77
CA SER A 60 25.68 -19.53 10.52
C SER A 60 25.19 -20.04 9.18
N ASP A 61 25.90 -21.01 8.60
CA ASP A 61 25.47 -21.68 7.36
C ASP A 61 24.07 -22.29 7.49
N ALA A 62 23.71 -22.78 8.67
CA ALA A 62 22.38 -23.31 8.95
C ALA A 62 21.30 -22.23 8.88
N ASN A 63 21.52 -21.07 9.51
CA ASN A 63 20.58 -19.95 9.48
C ASN A 63 20.51 -19.30 8.09
N PHE A 64 21.64 -19.23 7.36
CA PHE A 64 21.67 -18.79 5.97
C PHE A 64 20.81 -19.69 5.07
N ARG A 65 20.95 -21.01 5.18
CA ARG A 65 20.11 -21.97 4.44
C ARG A 65 18.63 -21.81 4.77
N LYS A 66 18.28 -21.67 6.06
CA LYS A 66 16.90 -21.42 6.49
C LYS A 66 16.36 -20.11 5.89
N MET A 67 17.14 -19.04 5.95
CA MET A 67 16.76 -17.74 5.39
C MET A 67 16.54 -17.82 3.87
N LYS A 68 17.42 -18.54 3.16
CA LYS A 68 17.26 -18.78 1.72
C LYS A 68 15.94 -19.50 1.41
N VAL A 69 15.61 -20.55 2.16
CA VAL A 69 14.33 -21.26 2.03
C VAL A 69 13.14 -20.33 2.33
N HIS A 70 13.22 -19.50 3.37
CA HIS A 70 12.17 -18.52 3.67
C HIS A 70 12.00 -17.51 2.54
N LEU A 71 13.09 -17.04 1.94
CA LEU A 71 13.05 -16.09 0.84
C LEU A 71 12.47 -16.72 -0.44
N GLU A 72 12.84 -17.96 -0.75
CA GLU A 72 12.27 -18.73 -1.86
C GLU A 72 10.77 -18.95 -1.65
N ASN A 73 10.36 -19.40 -0.46
CA ASN A 73 8.95 -19.61 -0.13
C ASN A 73 8.15 -18.29 -0.17
N TYR A 74 8.73 -17.19 0.32
CA TYR A 74 8.13 -15.87 0.23
C TYR A 74 7.99 -15.42 -1.22
N GLY A 75 9.01 -15.63 -2.06
CA GLY A 75 8.96 -15.33 -3.49
C GLY A 75 7.82 -16.07 -4.19
N VAL A 76 7.71 -17.39 -3.96
CA VAL A 76 6.62 -18.22 -4.51
C VAL A 76 5.25 -17.73 -4.02
N ALA A 77 5.10 -17.43 -2.73
CA ALA A 77 3.85 -16.92 -2.19
C ALA A 77 3.48 -15.53 -2.74
N LEU A 78 4.47 -14.65 -2.90
CA LEU A 78 4.30 -13.31 -3.45
C LEU A 78 3.89 -13.38 -4.92
N ASP A 79 4.55 -14.23 -5.73
CA ASP A 79 4.21 -14.38 -7.13
C ASP A 79 2.82 -15.01 -7.30
N LYS A 80 2.46 -15.98 -6.46
CA LYS A 80 1.09 -16.51 -6.42
C LYS A 80 0.07 -15.41 -6.10
N LEU A 81 0.32 -14.58 -5.09
CA LEU A 81 -0.55 -13.45 -4.74
C LEU A 81 -0.68 -12.45 -5.89
N LYS A 82 0.44 -12.12 -6.56
CA LYS A 82 0.45 -11.23 -7.72
C LYS A 82 -0.42 -11.75 -8.85
N GLU A 83 -0.30 -13.04 -9.18
CA GLU A 83 -1.12 -13.67 -10.22
C GLU A 83 -2.59 -13.70 -9.83
N GLU A 84 -2.93 -14.02 -8.58
CA GLU A 84 -4.31 -13.94 -8.08
C GLU A 84 -4.88 -12.51 -8.20
N LEU A 85 -4.09 -11.49 -7.86
CA LEU A 85 -4.52 -10.09 -7.96
C LEU A 85 -4.72 -9.62 -9.41
N LYS A 86 -3.90 -10.08 -10.36
CA LYS A 86 -4.06 -9.77 -11.79
C LYS A 86 -5.38 -10.28 -12.35
N THR A 87 -5.88 -11.43 -11.87
CA THR A 87 -7.19 -11.95 -12.29
C THR A 87 -8.37 -11.09 -11.82
N ARG A 88 -8.16 -10.27 -10.77
CA ARG A 88 -9.19 -9.40 -10.18
C ARG A 88 -9.10 -7.96 -10.66
N VAL A 89 -8.46 -7.70 -11.79
CA VAL A 89 -8.40 -6.37 -12.40
C VAL A 89 -8.84 -6.46 -13.85
N ILE A 90 -9.75 -5.58 -14.23
CA ILE A 90 -10.18 -5.47 -15.63
C ILE A 90 -8.96 -5.10 -16.46
N PRO A 91 -8.64 -5.84 -17.55
CA PRO A 91 -7.44 -5.58 -18.33
C PRO A 91 -7.49 -4.20 -19.00
N LEU A 92 -6.32 -3.60 -19.16
CA LEU A 92 -6.18 -2.35 -19.91
C LEU A 92 -6.44 -2.64 -21.40
N PRO A 93 -7.37 -1.93 -22.07
CA PRO A 93 -7.59 -2.10 -23.50
C PRO A 93 -6.33 -1.75 -24.30
N SER A 94 -5.87 -2.67 -25.16
CA SER A 94 -4.71 -2.43 -26.02
C SER A 94 -5.03 -1.38 -27.09
N GLY A 95 -4.34 -0.23 -27.05
CA GLY A 95 -4.36 0.75 -28.14
C GLY A 95 -5.72 1.41 -28.40
N LEU A 96 -6.51 1.69 -27.34
CA LEU A 96 -7.81 2.34 -27.49
C LEU A 96 -7.63 3.78 -28.02
N ALA A 97 -8.18 4.05 -29.20
CA ALA A 97 -8.15 5.39 -29.78
C ALA A 97 -9.18 6.33 -29.09
N PRO A 98 -8.94 7.66 -29.04
CA PRO A 98 -9.85 8.60 -28.39
C PRO A 98 -11.30 8.57 -28.89
N ASN A 99 -11.50 8.41 -30.20
CA ASN A 99 -12.81 8.30 -30.84
C ASN A 99 -13.52 6.98 -30.51
N GLU A 100 -12.76 5.88 -30.41
CA GLU A 100 -13.29 4.59 -29.96
C GLU A 100 -13.74 4.64 -28.51
N PHE A 101 -12.99 5.34 -27.64
CA PHE A 101 -13.40 5.58 -26.27
C PHE A 101 -14.75 6.29 -26.20
N GLN A 102 -14.94 7.40 -26.94
CA GLN A 102 -16.21 8.13 -26.96
C GLN A 102 -17.38 7.24 -27.44
N SER A 103 -17.16 6.45 -28.49
CA SER A 103 -18.16 5.48 -28.97
C SER A 103 -18.54 4.45 -27.90
N ARG A 104 -17.55 3.91 -27.17
CA ARG A 104 -17.79 2.98 -26.05
C ARG A 104 -18.53 3.66 -24.91
N LEU A 105 -18.19 4.90 -24.56
CA LEU A 105 -18.88 5.67 -23.52
C LEU A 105 -20.38 5.81 -23.84
N LEU A 106 -20.72 6.17 -25.08
CA LEU A 106 -22.12 6.26 -25.53
C LEU A 106 -22.85 4.91 -25.47
N GLN A 107 -22.18 3.82 -25.87
CA GLN A 107 -22.73 2.48 -25.79
C GLN A 107 -23.02 2.07 -24.34
N VAL A 108 -22.06 2.29 -23.43
CA VAL A 108 -22.20 1.95 -22.01
C VAL A 108 -23.26 2.82 -21.34
N MET A 109 -23.35 4.11 -21.67
CA MET A 109 -24.43 4.98 -21.19
C MET A 109 -25.81 4.47 -21.61
N THR A 110 -25.96 4.09 -22.88
CA THR A 110 -27.22 3.55 -23.41
C THR A 110 -27.59 2.25 -22.71
N ALA A 111 -26.66 1.31 -22.61
CA ALA A 111 -26.87 0.03 -21.93
C ALA A 111 -27.21 0.21 -20.44
N THR A 112 -26.54 1.14 -19.76
CA THR A 112 -26.78 1.45 -18.35
C THR A 112 -28.17 2.06 -18.16
N SER A 113 -28.55 3.02 -19.00
CA SER A 113 -29.88 3.65 -18.98
C SER A 113 -31.00 2.63 -19.24
N GLN A 114 -30.80 1.76 -20.22
CA GLN A 114 -31.75 0.68 -20.51
C GLN A 114 -31.88 -0.28 -19.33
N LYS A 115 -30.77 -0.77 -18.79
CA LYS A 115 -30.77 -1.68 -17.64
C LYS A 115 -31.39 -1.04 -16.40
N ALA A 116 -31.17 0.25 -16.16
CA ALA A 116 -31.80 0.98 -15.07
C ALA A 116 -33.32 1.05 -15.23
N ARG A 117 -33.84 1.27 -16.45
CA ARG A 117 -35.29 1.22 -16.74
C ARG A 117 -35.86 -0.17 -16.49
N GLU A 118 -35.16 -1.22 -16.93
CA GLU A 118 -35.57 -2.62 -16.74
C GLU A 118 -35.60 -3.02 -15.26
N THR A 119 -34.62 -2.57 -14.49
CA THR A 119 -34.48 -2.84 -13.05
C THR A 119 -35.26 -1.85 -12.16
N LYS A 120 -35.89 -0.84 -12.77
CA LYS A 120 -36.65 0.25 -12.12
C LYS A 120 -35.81 1.08 -11.12
N VAL A 121 -34.50 1.18 -11.37
CA VAL A 121 -33.60 2.01 -10.58
C VAL A 121 -33.58 3.42 -11.16
N LYS A 122 -33.76 4.44 -10.32
CA LYS A 122 -33.63 5.84 -10.78
C LYS A 122 -32.16 6.25 -10.80
N LEU A 123 -31.71 6.78 -11.92
CA LEU A 123 -30.38 7.38 -12.07
C LEU A 123 -30.48 8.91 -11.98
N PRO A 124 -29.37 9.61 -11.66
CA PRO A 124 -29.32 11.06 -11.72
C PRO A 124 -29.66 11.58 -13.12
N ASP A 125 -30.14 12.82 -13.21
CA ASP A 125 -30.29 13.50 -14.49
C ASP A 125 -28.92 13.66 -15.16
N ASN A 126 -28.87 13.52 -16.49
CA ASN A 126 -27.61 13.60 -17.27
C ASN A 126 -26.51 12.69 -16.73
N PHE A 127 -26.86 11.44 -16.43
CA PHE A 127 -25.93 10.46 -15.91
C PHE A 127 -24.93 9.97 -16.97
N HIS A 128 -23.73 10.55 -16.94
CA HIS A 128 -22.62 10.23 -17.85
C HIS A 128 -21.52 9.37 -17.19
N LEU A 129 -21.86 8.62 -16.13
CA LEU A 129 -20.92 7.72 -15.43
C LEU A 129 -19.65 8.43 -14.92
N GLY A 130 -19.70 9.74 -14.68
CA GLY A 130 -18.55 10.55 -14.28
C GLY A 130 -17.60 10.96 -15.41
N PHE A 131 -18.00 10.75 -16.68
CA PHE A 131 -17.24 11.14 -17.88
C PHE A 131 -17.88 12.32 -18.62
N ASN A 132 -18.50 13.25 -17.89
CA ASN A 132 -19.21 14.41 -18.46
C ASN A 132 -18.36 15.22 -19.45
N GLU A 133 -17.06 15.36 -19.19
CA GLU A 133 -16.12 16.07 -20.06
C GLU A 133 -16.01 15.44 -21.45
N PHE A 134 -15.95 14.10 -21.51
CA PHE A 134 -15.71 13.36 -22.74
C PHE A 134 -16.96 13.09 -23.58
N ILE A 135 -18.09 13.71 -23.24
CA ILE A 135 -19.27 13.71 -24.10
C ILE A 135 -19.03 14.61 -25.30
N THR A 136 -18.35 15.75 -25.10
CA THR A 136 -18.11 16.76 -26.13
C THR A 136 -16.64 16.88 -26.55
N SER A 137 -15.71 16.40 -25.73
CA SER A 137 -14.27 16.40 -26.04
C SER A 137 -13.72 14.99 -26.16
N LEU A 138 -12.64 14.84 -26.95
CA LEU A 138 -11.89 13.60 -27.03
C LEU A 138 -10.82 13.57 -25.95
N PRO A 139 -10.56 12.42 -25.31
CA PRO A 139 -9.43 12.28 -24.39
C PRO A 139 -8.09 12.31 -25.14
N ASN A 140 -7.02 12.54 -24.39
CA ASN A 140 -5.65 12.40 -24.91
C ASN A 140 -5.37 10.94 -25.30
N THR A 141 -4.53 10.72 -26.32
CA THR A 141 -4.16 9.38 -26.80
C THR A 141 -3.61 8.49 -25.70
N ASP A 142 -2.78 9.04 -24.81
CA ASP A 142 -2.19 8.28 -23.69
C ASP A 142 -3.21 7.95 -22.58
N ALA A 143 -4.22 8.81 -22.41
CA ALA A 143 -5.26 8.65 -21.40
C ALA A 143 -6.41 7.73 -21.87
N ALA A 144 -6.64 7.63 -23.18
CA ALA A 144 -7.77 6.90 -23.74
C ALA A 144 -7.83 5.42 -23.26
N PRO A 145 -6.75 4.62 -23.28
CA PRO A 145 -6.77 3.27 -22.74
C PRO A 145 -7.13 3.22 -21.25
N LEU A 146 -6.56 4.13 -20.44
CA LEU A 146 -6.80 4.19 -18.99
C LEU A 146 -8.26 4.53 -18.69
N LEU A 147 -8.81 5.50 -19.41
CA LEU A 147 -10.23 5.87 -19.32
C LEU A 147 -11.15 4.73 -19.78
N GLY A 148 -10.77 3.98 -20.81
CA GLY A 148 -11.53 2.81 -21.26
C GLY A 148 -11.58 1.69 -20.22
N GLN A 149 -10.46 1.46 -19.53
CA GLN A 149 -10.41 0.55 -18.37
C GLN A 149 -11.29 1.07 -17.24
N GLU A 150 -11.15 2.35 -16.86
CA GLU A 150 -11.93 2.97 -15.79
C GLU A 150 -13.44 2.93 -16.09
N LEU A 151 -13.84 3.20 -17.34
CA LEU A 151 -15.23 3.10 -17.78
C LEU A 151 -15.78 1.67 -17.57
N SER A 152 -14.98 0.65 -17.89
CA SER A 152 -15.37 -0.75 -17.69
C SER A 152 -15.47 -1.11 -16.20
N GLN A 153 -14.58 -0.55 -15.37
CA GLN A 153 -14.65 -0.68 -13.90
C GLN A 153 -15.89 -0.02 -13.32
N ILE A 154 -16.22 1.18 -13.78
CA ILE A 154 -17.41 1.93 -13.36
C ILE A 154 -18.67 1.21 -13.84
N GLN A 155 -18.68 0.69 -15.07
CA GLN A 155 -19.82 -0.09 -15.59
C GLN A 155 -20.11 -1.31 -14.71
N THR A 156 -19.08 -2.08 -14.34
CA THR A 156 -19.23 -3.21 -13.41
C THR A 156 -19.78 -2.76 -12.06
N LEU A 157 -19.26 -1.65 -11.50
CA LEU A 157 -19.73 -1.10 -10.25
C LEU A 157 -21.21 -0.69 -10.32
N ILE A 158 -21.62 0.04 -11.35
CA ILE A 158 -23.02 0.45 -11.53
C ILE A 158 -23.92 -0.76 -11.78
N ASN A 159 -23.46 -1.76 -12.53
CA ASN A 159 -24.20 -3.00 -12.72
C ASN A 159 -24.51 -3.70 -11.39
N ILE A 160 -23.58 -3.71 -10.42
CA ILE A 160 -23.85 -4.24 -9.07
C ILE A 160 -25.06 -3.54 -8.44
N LEU A 161 -25.14 -2.21 -8.53
CA LEU A 161 -26.27 -1.44 -7.98
C LEU A 161 -27.58 -1.74 -8.71
N LEU A 162 -27.54 -1.82 -10.04
CA LEU A 162 -28.71 -2.12 -10.86
C LEU A 162 -29.23 -3.54 -10.61
N ASP A 163 -28.33 -4.53 -10.53
CA ASP A 163 -28.67 -5.93 -10.28
C ASP A 163 -29.15 -6.18 -8.84
N ALA A 164 -28.66 -5.38 -7.90
CA ALA A 164 -29.20 -5.35 -6.54
C ALA A 164 -30.56 -4.66 -6.45
N ARG A 165 -30.97 -3.92 -7.48
CA ARG A 165 -32.21 -3.12 -7.54
C ARG A 165 -32.29 -2.11 -6.41
N VAL A 166 -31.25 -1.28 -6.28
CA VAL A 166 -31.30 -0.09 -5.42
C VAL A 166 -32.44 0.83 -5.88
N GLU A 167 -32.99 1.64 -4.98
CA GLU A 167 -34.12 2.50 -5.33
C GLU A 167 -33.67 3.64 -6.25
N ASN A 168 -32.65 4.37 -5.82
CA ASN A 168 -32.14 5.54 -6.52
C ASN A 168 -30.61 5.61 -6.38
N VAL A 169 -29.90 5.91 -7.46
CA VAL A 169 -28.53 6.44 -7.41
C VAL A 169 -28.67 7.96 -7.38
N THR A 170 -28.24 8.61 -6.30
CA THR A 170 -28.44 10.05 -6.10
C THR A 170 -27.25 10.86 -6.57
N SER A 171 -26.04 10.33 -6.42
CA SER A 171 -24.82 11.00 -6.89
C SER A 171 -23.77 9.98 -7.31
N PHE A 172 -23.03 10.31 -8.35
CA PHE A 172 -21.86 9.58 -8.78
C PHE A 172 -20.83 10.56 -9.32
N GLN A 173 -19.65 10.59 -8.72
CA GLN A 173 -18.57 11.48 -9.12
C GLN A 173 -17.30 10.66 -9.30
N ARG A 174 -16.61 10.90 -10.42
CA ARG A 174 -15.31 10.29 -10.72
C ARG A 174 -14.22 11.32 -10.48
N THR A 175 -13.14 10.91 -9.84
CA THR A 175 -11.95 11.75 -9.72
C THR A 175 -11.15 11.65 -11.03
N PRO A 176 -10.87 12.76 -11.73
CA PRO A 176 -10.08 12.72 -12.96
C PRO A 176 -8.69 12.12 -12.72
N LEU A 177 -8.23 11.32 -13.67
CA LEU A 177 -6.91 10.73 -13.70
C LEU A 177 -5.84 11.82 -13.91
N PRO A 178 -4.64 11.68 -13.33
CA PRO A 178 -3.53 12.59 -13.58
C PRO A 178 -3.19 12.75 -15.07
N GLU A 179 -3.31 11.68 -15.84
CA GLU A 179 -2.97 11.59 -17.26
C GLU A 179 -3.96 12.36 -18.16
N GLU A 180 -5.16 12.67 -17.67
CA GLU A 180 -6.16 13.47 -18.40
C GLU A 180 -5.70 14.93 -18.57
N ARG A 181 -4.89 15.47 -17.65
CA ARG A 181 -4.54 16.90 -17.63
C ARG A 181 -3.49 17.31 -18.66
N GLY A 182 -2.95 16.35 -19.43
CA GLY A 182 -1.86 16.60 -20.37
C GLY A 182 -0.56 16.98 -19.64
N GLY A 183 0.58 16.63 -20.22
CA GLY A 183 1.89 17.04 -19.69
C GLY A 183 2.11 18.55 -19.82
N ALA A 184 1.51 19.36 -18.96
CA ALA A 184 2.04 20.64 -18.57
C ALA A 184 2.70 20.44 -17.19
N PRO A 185 3.98 20.78 -17.00
CA PRO A 185 4.51 20.88 -15.65
C PRO A 185 3.64 21.91 -14.95
N GLY A 186 2.86 21.47 -13.96
CA GLY A 186 2.23 22.40 -13.05
C GLY A 186 3.32 23.36 -12.56
N PRO A 187 3.05 24.68 -12.45
CA PRO A 187 4.03 25.59 -11.91
C PRO A 187 4.52 24.99 -10.58
N ALA A 188 5.84 24.86 -10.47
CA ALA A 188 6.48 24.36 -9.26
C ALA A 188 5.80 25.01 -8.06
N PRO A 189 5.37 24.24 -7.04
CA PRO A 189 4.77 24.83 -5.87
C PRO A 189 5.76 25.85 -5.34
N THR A 190 5.33 27.11 -5.31
CA THR A 190 6.09 28.20 -4.70
C THR A 190 6.48 27.72 -3.31
N PRO A 191 7.77 27.78 -2.92
CA PRO A 191 8.19 27.23 -1.65
C PRO A 191 7.49 28.00 -0.53
N SER A 192 6.47 27.36 0.06
CA SER A 192 5.95 27.79 1.35
C SER A 192 7.09 27.66 2.34
N ARG A 193 7.56 28.82 2.80
CA ARG A 193 8.67 28.97 3.72
C ARG A 193 8.21 28.43 5.07
N GLY A 194 8.45 27.14 5.32
CA GLY A 194 8.32 26.55 6.65
C GLY A 194 7.59 25.23 6.74
N ARG A 195 8.06 24.18 6.05
CA ARG A 195 7.93 22.81 6.58
C ARG A 195 8.96 21.88 5.94
N LYS A 196 10.03 21.58 6.66
CA LYS A 196 10.94 20.47 6.32
C LYS A 196 10.21 19.17 6.62
N SER A 197 9.48 18.63 5.64
CA SER A 197 9.23 17.19 5.58
C SER A 197 10.20 16.60 4.57
N ALA A 198 11.20 15.90 5.08
CA ALA A 198 12.04 15.02 4.28
C ALA A 198 11.14 13.89 3.74
N GLN A 199 10.67 14.03 2.50
CA GLN A 199 10.23 12.90 1.71
C GLN A 199 11.30 12.69 0.64
N ALA A 200 12.20 11.77 0.96
CA ALA A 200 13.11 11.18 0.01
C ALA A 200 12.30 10.71 -1.22
N ASN A 201 12.72 11.14 -2.39
CA ASN A 201 12.33 10.54 -3.66
C ASN A 201 12.78 9.08 -3.67
N ILE A 202 11.94 8.18 -3.17
CA ILE A 202 11.97 6.78 -3.58
C ILE A 202 11.22 6.75 -4.92
N SER A 203 11.95 6.96 -6.01
CA SER A 203 11.48 6.60 -7.36
C SER A 203 11.43 5.08 -7.46
N GLY A 204 10.51 4.46 -6.73
CA GLY A 204 10.09 3.08 -6.97
C GLY A 204 9.04 3.09 -8.06
N THR A 205 9.09 2.11 -8.97
CA THR A 205 7.98 1.82 -9.90
C THR A 205 6.69 1.76 -9.10
N LYS A 206 5.71 2.60 -9.44
CA LYS A 206 4.41 2.62 -8.76
C LYS A 206 3.72 1.29 -9.05
N LEU A 207 3.73 0.34 -8.11
CA LEU A 207 3.18 -1.01 -8.24
C LEU A 207 1.63 -1.07 -8.17
N LEU A 208 1.03 0.03 -7.72
CA LEU A 208 -0.40 0.15 -7.49
C LEU A 208 -0.88 1.54 -7.88
N GLU A 209 -1.96 1.57 -8.66
CA GLU A 209 -2.71 2.77 -8.96
C GLU A 209 -4.15 2.68 -8.45
N ARG A 210 -4.75 3.85 -8.25
CA ARG A 210 -6.03 4.02 -7.57
C ARG A 210 -6.85 5.03 -8.34
N ASN A 211 -7.96 4.56 -8.89
CA ASN A 211 -8.99 5.42 -9.47
C ASN A 211 -10.09 5.56 -8.42
N VAL A 212 -10.62 6.77 -8.23
CA VAL A 212 -11.51 7.06 -7.10
C VAL A 212 -12.86 7.53 -7.59
N VAL A 213 -13.92 6.91 -7.07
CA VAL A 213 -15.30 7.33 -7.31
C VAL A 213 -16.01 7.57 -5.98
N ASP A 214 -16.79 8.63 -5.92
CA ASP A 214 -17.71 8.93 -4.83
C ASP A 214 -19.13 8.58 -5.31
N LEU A 215 -19.77 7.64 -4.62
CA LEU A 215 -21.06 7.08 -5.00
C LEU A 215 -22.05 7.28 -3.86
N THR A 216 -23.26 7.77 -4.16
CA THR A 216 -24.37 7.81 -3.21
C THR A 216 -25.61 7.17 -3.80
N PHE A 217 -26.26 6.29 -3.03
CA PHE A 217 -27.49 5.62 -3.44
C PHE A 217 -28.45 5.43 -2.24
N LYS A 218 -29.72 5.23 -2.55
CA LYS A 218 -30.77 4.90 -1.58
C LYS A 218 -31.26 3.47 -1.80
N ALA A 219 -31.41 2.72 -0.72
CA ALA A 219 -31.92 1.36 -0.77
C ALA A 219 -32.46 0.91 0.60
N GLY A 220 -33.24 -0.17 0.61
CA GLY A 220 -33.53 -0.89 1.86
C GLY A 220 -32.24 -1.51 2.45
N PRO A 221 -32.15 -1.73 3.78
CA PRO A 221 -30.91 -2.16 4.44
C PRO A 221 -30.37 -3.49 3.92
N SER A 222 -31.24 -4.44 3.56
CA SER A 222 -30.85 -5.73 2.98
C SER A 222 -30.19 -5.56 1.61
N VAL A 223 -30.74 -4.70 0.75
CA VAL A 223 -30.20 -4.38 -0.57
C VAL A 223 -28.89 -3.62 -0.45
N ALA A 224 -28.81 -2.63 0.46
CA ALA A 224 -27.57 -1.92 0.73
C ALA A 224 -26.43 -2.86 1.15
N ARG A 225 -26.70 -3.80 2.08
CA ARG A 225 -25.71 -4.83 2.46
C ARG A 225 -25.32 -5.72 1.28
N LYS A 226 -26.28 -6.12 0.45
CA LYS A 226 -26.01 -6.91 -0.75
C LYS A 226 -25.05 -6.17 -1.69
N VAL A 227 -25.27 -4.88 -1.95
CA VAL A 227 -24.38 -4.04 -2.77
C VAL A 227 -22.98 -3.99 -2.16
N LEU A 228 -22.84 -3.67 -0.88
CA LEU A 228 -21.53 -3.58 -0.22
C LEU A 228 -20.76 -4.90 -0.28
N ASN A 229 -21.45 -6.02 -0.05
CA ASN A 229 -20.85 -7.34 -0.16
C ASN A 229 -20.42 -7.65 -1.59
N GLN A 230 -21.24 -7.35 -2.59
CA GLN A 230 -20.90 -7.57 -4.00
C GLN A 230 -19.74 -6.70 -4.48
N ILE A 231 -19.62 -5.46 -3.98
CA ILE A 231 -18.45 -4.61 -4.24
C ILE A 231 -17.20 -5.26 -3.62
N ALA A 232 -17.27 -5.65 -2.34
CA ALA A 232 -16.14 -6.25 -1.62
C ALA A 232 -15.71 -7.63 -2.17
N SER A 233 -16.66 -8.40 -2.71
CA SER A 233 -16.42 -9.74 -3.26
C SER A 233 -16.37 -9.77 -4.78
N SER A 234 -16.24 -8.62 -5.44
CA SER A 234 -16.25 -8.53 -6.91
C SER A 234 -15.10 -9.37 -7.51
N PRO A 235 -15.40 -10.36 -8.37
CA PRO A 235 -14.37 -11.16 -9.01
C PRO A 235 -13.71 -10.43 -10.20
N ALA A 236 -14.43 -9.50 -10.83
CA ALA A 236 -13.99 -8.84 -12.06
C ALA A 236 -13.04 -7.66 -11.81
N GLN A 237 -13.19 -7.00 -10.66
CA GLN A 237 -12.44 -5.79 -10.32
C GLN A 237 -12.26 -5.68 -8.81
N PHE A 238 -11.04 -5.34 -8.40
CA PHE A 238 -10.69 -5.11 -7.01
C PHE A 238 -11.12 -3.69 -6.60
N TYR A 239 -12.12 -3.63 -5.71
CA TYR A 239 -12.65 -2.40 -5.13
C TYR A 239 -12.30 -2.30 -3.65
N ILE A 240 -12.03 -1.09 -3.17
CA ILE A 240 -11.89 -0.79 -1.74
C ILE A 240 -12.87 0.32 -1.39
N ILE A 241 -13.80 0.03 -0.48
CA ILE A 241 -14.64 1.06 0.14
C ILE A 241 -13.80 1.73 1.25
N ARG A 242 -13.37 2.97 1.01
CA ARG A 242 -12.51 3.74 1.93
C ARG A 242 -13.29 4.42 3.04
N THR A 243 -14.41 5.02 2.67
CA THR A 243 -15.32 5.67 3.60
C THR A 243 -16.72 5.23 3.27
N LEU A 244 -17.51 4.98 4.31
CA LEU A 244 -18.91 4.59 4.21
C LEU A 244 -19.70 5.44 5.19
N TYR A 245 -20.62 6.25 4.68
CA TYR A 245 -21.60 6.97 5.45
C TYR A 245 -22.96 6.37 5.20
N VAL A 246 -23.70 6.08 6.27
CA VAL A 246 -25.06 5.56 6.18
C VAL A 246 -25.97 6.49 6.96
N ARG A 247 -27.00 7.01 6.30
CA ARG A 247 -27.99 7.90 6.88
C ARG A 247 -29.37 7.25 6.76
N ASN A 248 -30.10 7.16 7.87
CA ASN A 248 -31.50 6.75 7.84
C ASN A 248 -32.34 7.86 7.17
N GLU A 249 -33.37 7.48 6.42
CA GLU A 249 -34.30 8.45 5.85
C GLU A 249 -35.12 9.18 6.93
N LYS A 250 -35.40 8.50 8.05
CA LYS A 250 -36.10 9.08 9.20
C LYS A 250 -35.09 9.55 10.24
N ASP A 251 -35.18 10.83 10.60
CA ASP A 251 -34.38 11.40 11.70
C ASP A 251 -34.81 10.89 13.09
N LYS A 252 -36.02 10.32 13.19
CA LYS A 252 -36.52 9.76 14.44
C LYS A 252 -35.86 8.41 14.68
N GLY A 253 -35.14 8.31 15.80
CA GLY A 253 -34.54 7.06 16.27
C GLY A 253 -35.57 5.94 16.43
N PRO A 254 -35.12 4.67 16.49
CA PRO A 254 -36.00 3.52 16.59
C PRO A 254 -36.94 3.68 17.80
N PRO A 255 -38.21 3.25 17.70
CA PRO A 255 -39.06 3.16 18.88
C PRO A 255 -38.32 2.35 19.95
N ARG A 256 -38.25 2.87 21.17
CA ARG A 256 -37.78 2.07 22.31
C ARG A 256 -38.58 0.78 22.32
N GLU A 257 -37.90 -0.36 22.50
CA GLU A 257 -38.60 -1.60 22.82
C GLU A 257 -39.61 -1.27 23.91
N LYS A 258 -40.90 -1.47 23.62
CA LYS A 258 -41.88 -1.52 24.69
C LYS A 258 -41.41 -2.68 25.54
N THR A 259 -40.95 -2.39 26.75
CA THR A 259 -40.76 -3.37 27.80
C THR A 259 -42.07 -4.16 27.85
N ALA A 260 -42.08 -5.34 27.22
CA ALA A 260 -43.05 -6.34 27.57
C ALA A 260 -42.69 -6.69 29.01
N GLU A 261 -43.45 -6.15 29.96
CA GLU A 261 -43.50 -6.67 31.31
C GLU A 261 -43.96 -8.12 31.24
N THR A 262 -43.04 -9.06 30.99
CA THR A 262 -43.14 -10.44 31.48
C THR A 262 -41.80 -11.16 31.35
N GLY A 263 -41.23 -11.52 32.51
CA GLY A 263 -40.22 -12.57 32.62
C GLY A 263 -38.79 -12.17 32.31
N ALA A 264 -38.06 -11.72 33.33
CA ALA A 264 -36.61 -11.69 33.30
C ALA A 264 -36.06 -13.10 33.05
N ALA A 265 -35.52 -13.33 31.86
CA ALA A 265 -34.43 -14.28 31.66
C ALA A 265 -33.23 -13.46 31.19
N ALA A 266 -32.33 -13.18 32.13
CA ALA A 266 -31.04 -12.58 31.83
C ALA A 266 -30.32 -13.46 30.81
N VAL A 267 -30.11 -12.96 29.60
CA VAL A 267 -29.19 -13.59 28.65
C VAL A 267 -27.80 -13.40 29.21
N GLN A 268 -27.27 -14.47 29.79
CA GLN A 268 -25.90 -14.55 30.29
C GLN A 268 -24.93 -14.20 29.17
N SER A 269 -23.99 -13.31 29.49
CA SER A 269 -22.76 -13.09 28.73
C SER A 269 -22.02 -14.43 28.56
N THR A 270 -21.98 -14.94 27.34
CA THR A 270 -21.14 -16.08 27.00
C THR A 270 -19.66 -15.66 27.03
N GLY A 271 -18.83 -16.53 27.64
CA GLY A 271 -17.44 -16.28 28.01
C GLY A 271 -16.43 -16.10 26.86
N PRO A 272 -15.12 -16.09 27.16
CA PRO A 272 -14.06 -15.49 26.32
C PRO A 272 -13.73 -16.20 25.00
N ASN A 273 -14.48 -17.23 24.58
CA ASN A 273 -14.15 -18.07 23.42
C ASN A 273 -15.33 -18.23 22.45
N ALA A 274 -16.02 -17.14 22.12
CA ALA A 274 -16.95 -17.13 20.99
C ALA A 274 -16.18 -16.85 19.69
N PRO A 275 -16.40 -17.62 18.59
CA PRO A 275 -15.81 -17.31 17.30
C PRO A 275 -16.23 -15.90 16.87
N SER A 276 -15.29 -15.08 16.40
CA SER A 276 -15.49 -13.67 16.03
C SER A 276 -16.39 -13.45 14.80
N ASN A 277 -17.17 -14.45 14.39
CA ASN A 277 -18.11 -14.40 13.27
C ASN A 277 -19.53 -14.07 13.73
N ALA A 278 -19.69 -13.19 14.72
CA ALA A 278 -20.99 -12.57 14.94
C ALA A 278 -21.34 -11.76 13.68
N PRO A 279 -22.50 -11.97 13.04
CA PRO A 279 -22.87 -11.18 11.88
C PRO A 279 -22.88 -9.70 12.28
N LEU A 280 -22.12 -8.88 11.55
CA LEU A 280 -22.07 -7.43 11.75
C LEU A 280 -23.51 -6.89 11.63
N ASN A 281 -24.11 -6.57 12.78
CA ASN A 281 -25.46 -6.04 12.85
C ASN A 281 -25.37 -4.52 12.80
N PHE A 282 -25.59 -3.95 11.62
CA PHE A 282 -25.68 -2.51 11.48
C PHE A 282 -26.94 -2.04 12.20
N ILE A 283 -26.77 -1.17 13.20
CA ILE A 283 -27.87 -0.46 13.86
C ILE A 283 -28.31 0.66 12.91
N VAL A 284 -29.07 0.29 11.90
CA VAL A 284 -29.78 1.19 11.00
C VAL A 284 -31.27 0.93 11.13
N GLY A 285 -32.09 1.92 10.80
CA GLY A 285 -33.53 1.72 10.84
C GLY A 285 -33.98 0.63 9.86
N ASN A 286 -35.18 0.09 10.07
CA ASN A 286 -35.76 -0.90 9.15
C ASN A 286 -36.34 -0.25 7.87
N GLU A 287 -36.27 1.07 7.77
CA GLU A 287 -36.63 1.89 6.60
C GLU A 287 -35.50 2.00 5.56
N HIS A 288 -35.76 2.75 4.48
CA HIS A 288 -34.75 3.04 3.46
C HIS A 288 -33.60 3.86 4.06
N VAL A 289 -32.40 3.53 3.62
CA VAL A 289 -31.16 4.20 4.01
C VAL A 289 -30.51 4.83 2.79
N GLU A 290 -29.89 5.98 3.00
CA GLU A 290 -28.98 6.60 2.05
C GLU A 290 -27.54 6.21 2.41
N VAL A 291 -26.82 5.68 1.42
CA VAL A 291 -25.46 5.19 1.57
C VAL A 291 -24.56 6.00 0.67
N SER A 292 -23.57 6.68 1.24
CA SER A 292 -22.50 7.37 0.52
C SER A 292 -21.18 6.64 0.74
N ALA A 293 -20.50 6.27 -0.33
CA ALA A 293 -19.25 5.54 -0.29
C ALA A 293 -18.20 6.19 -1.19
N ARG A 294 -16.97 6.31 -0.66
CA ARG A 294 -15.78 6.59 -1.47
C ARG A 294 -15.12 5.27 -1.81
N ILE A 295 -15.03 4.95 -3.08
CA ILE A 295 -14.57 3.65 -3.57
C ILE A 295 -13.31 3.86 -4.40
N GLU A 296 -12.26 3.12 -4.06
CA GLU A 296 -11.07 3.00 -4.89
C GLU A 296 -11.16 1.76 -5.77
N MET A 297 -10.90 1.95 -7.06
CA MET A 297 -10.76 0.91 -8.07
C MET A 297 -9.26 0.73 -8.29
N LEU A 298 -8.74 -0.45 -7.92
CA LEU A 298 -7.31 -0.70 -7.94
C LEU A 298 -6.82 -1.21 -9.30
N ARG A 299 -5.61 -0.79 -9.67
CA ARG A 299 -4.86 -1.29 -10.82
C ARG A 299 -3.46 -1.70 -10.37
N PHE A 300 -3.09 -2.95 -10.62
CA PHE A 300 -1.78 -3.49 -10.29
C PHE A 300 -0.86 -3.44 -11.51
N THR A 301 0.40 -3.05 -11.33
CA THR A 301 1.36 -2.74 -12.41
C THR A 301 2.70 -3.47 -12.23
N PHE A 302 2.72 -4.54 -11.43
CA PHE A 302 3.88 -5.40 -11.19
C PHE A 302 4.01 -6.55 -12.20
#